data_AF-A0A0B4GCH7-F1
#
_entry.id   AF-A0A0B4GCH7-F1
#
_cell.length_a   1.000
_cell.length_b   1.000
_cell.length_c   1.000
_cell.angle_alpha   90.00
_cell.angle_beta   90.00
_cell.angle_gamma   90.00
#
_symmetry.space_group_name_H-M   'P 1'
#
loop_
_entity.id
_entity.type
_entity.pdbx_description
1 polymer ?
#
loop_
_entity_poly.entity_id
_entity_poly.type
_entity_poly.pdbx_seq_one_letter_code
_entity_poly.pdbx_strand_id
1 'polypeptide(L)'
;MKAKTADGKTGYRLLPIKGVNIAFSAKRIQKMGITDDIKDDIFTKGMRAGAEALGNRPSTKSRGHQPDWDAMFLQEIHGLILITGERRFTINQELKIVKDILCAGGTPSVKEIATIIGDVRPGDQSGHEHFGYRDGISQPAIKDFGFPLPGQTTIEQGTILLGREGDKPGQPNWALDGSFLAFRKLSQLVPEFDK
;
A
#
# COMPACT_ATOMS: atom_id res chain seq x y z
N MET A 1 -11.55 25.22 0.24
CA MET A 1 -11.42 25.41 1.70
C MET A 1 -10.07 24.82 2.11
N LYS A 2 -9.05 25.63 2.41
CA LYS A 2 -7.74 25.10 2.84
C LYS A 2 -7.81 24.82 4.34
N ALA A 3 -7.63 23.56 4.74
CA ALA A 3 -7.43 23.21 6.14
C ALA A 3 -6.08 23.81 6.59
N LYS A 4 -6.10 24.62 7.67
CA LYS A 4 -4.88 25.14 8.28
C LYS A 4 -4.15 24.01 9.01
N THR A 5 -2.84 24.00 8.94
CA THR A 5 -1.96 23.15 9.77
C THR A 5 -2.10 23.51 11.24
N ALA A 6 -2.14 22.49 12.11
CA ALA A 6 -2.32 22.65 13.55
C ALA A 6 -1.08 23.26 14.21
N ASP A 7 -1.27 24.26 15.08
CA ASP A 7 -0.23 25.02 15.79
C ASP A 7 0.08 24.47 17.20
N GLY A 8 -0.45 23.28 17.53
CA GLY A 8 -0.23 22.60 18.81
C GLY A 8 -0.80 23.31 20.05
N LYS A 9 -1.43 24.49 19.91
CA LYS A 9 -1.94 25.30 21.03
C LYS A 9 -3.45 25.45 21.06
N THR A 10 -4.13 25.14 19.96
CA THR A 10 -5.58 25.16 19.88
C THR A 10 -6.11 23.74 19.63
N GLY A 11 -7.01 23.28 20.50
CA GLY A 11 -7.63 21.96 20.44
C GLY A 11 -8.57 21.84 19.24
N TYR A 12 -8.02 21.73 18.04
CA TYR A 12 -8.82 21.42 16.86
C TYR A 12 -9.30 19.98 16.96
N ARG A 13 -10.63 19.80 16.91
CA ARG A 13 -11.25 18.49 16.72
C ARG A 13 -10.84 18.01 15.32
N LEU A 14 -10.02 16.97 15.27
CA LEU A 14 -9.74 16.27 14.00
C LEU A 14 -11.09 15.88 13.38
N LEU A 15 -11.30 16.26 12.12
CA LEU A 15 -12.45 15.75 11.37
C LEU A 15 -12.29 14.23 11.28
N PRO A 16 -13.31 13.44 11.64
CA PRO A 16 -13.24 12.00 11.47
C PRO A 16 -13.26 11.69 9.97
N ILE A 17 -12.07 11.52 9.40
CA ILE A 17 -11.87 11.17 8.01
C ILE A 17 -11.32 9.75 8.01
N LYS A 18 -11.99 8.87 7.26
CA LYS A 18 -11.59 7.49 7.06
C LYS A 18 -11.58 7.16 5.58
N GLY A 19 -10.63 6.33 5.18
CA GLY A 19 -10.52 5.81 3.83
C GLY A 19 -10.38 4.30 3.86
N VAL A 20 -11.06 3.61 2.96
CA VAL A 20 -10.93 2.17 2.76
C VAL A 20 -10.57 1.92 1.29
N ASN A 21 -9.46 1.25 1.06
CA ASN A 21 -9.10 0.72 -0.26
C ASN A 21 -8.87 -0.79 -0.19
N ILE A 22 -9.01 -1.46 -1.32
CA ILE A 22 -8.75 -2.89 -1.46
C ILE A 22 -7.87 -3.13 -2.68
N ALA A 23 -6.93 -4.05 -2.56
CA ALA A 23 -6.09 -4.53 -3.65
C ALA A 23 -6.05 -6.06 -3.65
N PHE A 24 -5.94 -6.66 -4.83
CA PHE A 24 -5.88 -8.10 -5.02
C PHE A 24 -4.54 -8.52 -5.62
N SER A 25 -4.02 -9.68 -5.20
CA SER A 25 -2.86 -10.29 -5.84
C SER A 25 -3.26 -11.03 -7.12
N ALA A 26 -2.30 -11.27 -8.03
CA ALA A 26 -2.53 -12.04 -9.25
C ALA A 26 -3.19 -13.40 -8.96
N LYS A 27 -2.74 -14.08 -7.89
CA LYS A 27 -3.31 -15.35 -7.43
C LYS A 27 -4.80 -15.26 -7.11
N ARG A 28 -5.26 -14.14 -6.53
CA ARG A 28 -6.67 -13.94 -6.20
C ARG A 28 -7.50 -13.64 -7.43
N ILE A 29 -6.99 -12.83 -8.35
CA ILE A 29 -7.64 -12.54 -9.63
C ILE A 29 -7.90 -13.85 -10.38
N GLN A 30 -6.88 -14.71 -10.50
CA GLN A 30 -7.01 -16.05 -11.07
C GLN A 30 -8.01 -16.93 -10.31
N LYS A 31 -7.95 -16.94 -8.96
CA LYS A 31 -8.88 -17.73 -8.13
C LYS A 31 -10.34 -17.29 -8.25
N MET A 32 -10.60 -16.04 -8.63
CA MET A 32 -11.95 -15.53 -8.91
C MET A 32 -12.42 -15.87 -10.34
N GLY A 33 -11.63 -16.60 -11.12
CA GLY A 33 -11.96 -16.95 -12.51
C GLY A 33 -11.69 -15.84 -13.52
N ILE A 34 -10.99 -14.78 -13.12
CA ILE A 34 -10.55 -13.71 -14.02
C ILE A 34 -9.20 -14.14 -14.60
N THR A 35 -9.20 -14.55 -15.87
CA THR A 35 -8.04 -15.15 -16.54
C THR A 35 -7.39 -14.24 -17.57
N ASP A 36 -7.89 -13.01 -17.74
CA ASP A 36 -7.28 -12.04 -18.63
C ASP A 36 -5.83 -11.75 -18.20
N ASP A 37 -4.97 -11.63 -19.20
CA ASP A 37 -3.56 -11.32 -18.98
C ASP A 37 -3.37 -9.83 -18.66
N ILE A 38 -3.19 -9.53 -17.38
CA ILE A 38 -2.77 -8.22 -16.90
C ILE A 38 -1.27 -8.08 -17.18
N LYS A 39 -0.88 -7.14 -18.04
CA LYS A 39 0.41 -7.12 -18.76
C LYS A 39 1.62 -6.73 -17.90
N ASP A 40 1.78 -7.41 -16.76
CA ASP A 40 2.85 -7.23 -15.80
C ASP A 40 3.33 -8.57 -15.22
N ASP A 41 4.51 -8.99 -15.67
CA ASP A 41 5.17 -10.22 -15.26
C ASP A 41 5.51 -10.23 -13.76
N ILE A 42 5.87 -9.08 -13.19
CA ILE A 42 6.30 -8.97 -11.79
C ILE A 42 5.11 -9.21 -10.88
N PHE A 43 3.98 -8.58 -11.19
CA PHE A 43 2.71 -8.79 -10.51
C PHE A 43 2.24 -10.25 -10.64
N THR A 44 2.31 -10.81 -11.85
CA THR A 44 1.88 -12.19 -12.13
C THR A 44 2.72 -13.22 -11.37
N LYS A 45 4.05 -13.05 -11.35
CA LYS A 45 4.98 -13.92 -10.60
C LYS A 45 4.90 -13.71 -9.09
N GLY A 46 4.55 -12.49 -8.67
CA GLY A 46 4.45 -12.07 -7.28
C GLY A 46 5.81 -11.77 -6.63
N MET A 47 5.80 -10.91 -5.60
CA MET A 47 7.02 -10.36 -5.00
C MET A 47 7.99 -11.41 -4.45
N ARG A 48 7.49 -12.57 -3.99
CA ARG A 48 8.35 -13.65 -3.46
C ARG A 48 9.29 -14.20 -4.53
N ALA A 49 8.81 -14.36 -5.76
CA ALA A 49 9.63 -14.85 -6.87
C ALA A 49 10.73 -13.85 -7.27
N GLY A 50 10.49 -12.55 -7.07
CA GLY A 50 11.47 -11.49 -7.33
C GLY A 50 12.33 -11.11 -6.13
N ALA A 51 12.20 -11.78 -4.98
CA ALA A 51 12.81 -11.32 -3.73
C ALA A 51 14.35 -11.27 -3.80
N GLU A 52 14.98 -12.25 -4.44
CA GLU A 52 16.43 -12.30 -4.64
C GLU A 52 16.93 -11.17 -5.54
N ALA A 53 16.27 -10.94 -6.68
CA ALA A 53 16.60 -9.84 -7.59
C ALA A 53 16.41 -8.45 -6.92
N LEU A 54 15.51 -8.36 -5.93
CA LEU A 54 15.30 -7.17 -5.10
C LEU A 54 16.31 -7.04 -3.93
N GLY A 55 17.30 -7.94 -3.84
CA GLY A 55 18.34 -7.92 -2.80
C GLY A 55 17.85 -8.30 -1.40
N ASN A 56 16.73 -9.03 -1.29
CA ASN A 56 16.27 -9.50 0.02
C ASN A 56 17.22 -10.56 0.56
N ARG A 57 17.50 -10.49 1.86
CA ARG A 57 18.37 -11.46 2.53
C ARG A 57 17.76 -12.87 2.42
N PRO A 58 18.54 -13.90 2.07
CA PRO A 58 18.07 -15.27 2.11
C PRO A 58 17.89 -15.74 3.56
N SER A 59 16.88 -16.57 3.80
CA SER A 59 16.66 -17.21 5.09
C SER A 59 17.77 -18.21 5.41
N THR A 60 18.32 -18.13 6.62
CA THR A 60 19.31 -19.09 7.13
C THR A 60 18.67 -20.42 7.57
N LYS A 61 17.34 -20.49 7.61
CA LYS A 61 16.58 -21.60 8.19
C LYS A 61 15.97 -22.55 7.14
N SER A 62 16.11 -22.26 5.85
CA SER A 62 15.50 -23.05 4.77
C SER A 62 16.53 -23.52 3.75
N ARG A 63 16.41 -24.77 3.28
CA ARG A 63 17.16 -25.26 2.12
C ARG A 63 16.47 -24.76 0.85
N GLY A 64 16.77 -23.53 0.41
CA GLY A 64 16.23 -22.91 -0.80
C GLY A 64 16.29 -21.38 -0.79
N HIS A 65 16.02 -20.77 -1.94
CA HIS A 65 15.98 -19.30 -2.13
C HIS A 65 14.68 -18.70 -1.55
N GLN A 66 14.47 -18.88 -0.25
CA GLN A 66 13.37 -18.23 0.47
C GLN A 66 13.89 -16.95 1.12
N PRO A 67 13.20 -15.81 0.98
CA PRO A 67 13.61 -14.59 1.67
C PRO A 67 13.38 -14.70 3.19
N ASP A 68 14.22 -14.01 3.95
CA ASP A 68 14.09 -13.84 5.40
C ASP A 68 12.99 -12.81 5.73
N TRP A 69 11.73 -13.20 5.46
CA TRP A 69 10.54 -12.41 5.73
C TRP A 69 9.76 -12.96 6.93
N ASP A 70 8.94 -12.11 7.55
CA ASP A 70 7.96 -12.54 8.53
C ASP A 70 7.10 -13.68 7.96
N ALA A 71 6.83 -14.70 8.79
CA ALA A 71 6.12 -15.90 8.37
C ALA A 71 4.75 -15.62 7.70
N MET A 72 4.09 -14.51 8.04
CA MET A 72 2.84 -14.08 7.41
C MET A 72 2.98 -13.80 5.91
N PHE A 73 4.11 -13.24 5.45
CA PHE A 73 4.36 -12.97 4.03
C PHE A 73 4.80 -14.21 3.25
N LEU A 74 5.11 -15.31 3.96
CA LEU A 74 5.40 -16.61 3.37
C LEU A 74 4.12 -17.43 3.10
N GLN A 75 2.98 -16.99 3.62
CA GLN A 75 1.67 -17.55 3.26
C GLN A 75 1.19 -17.06 1.89
N GLU A 76 0.11 -17.67 1.38
CA GLU A 76 -0.55 -17.18 0.17
C GLU A 76 -1.51 -16.04 0.51
N ILE A 77 -1.14 -14.81 0.14
CA ILE A 77 -1.96 -13.61 0.36
C ILE A 77 -2.77 -13.31 -0.90
N HIS A 78 -4.10 -13.26 -0.75
CA HIS A 78 -5.03 -12.95 -1.84
C HIS A 78 -5.33 -11.47 -2.02
N GLY A 79 -5.21 -10.68 -0.96
CA GLY A 79 -5.48 -9.25 -1.05
C GLY A 79 -5.07 -8.51 0.21
N LEU A 80 -5.18 -7.20 0.11
CA LEU A 80 -4.90 -6.25 1.18
C LEU A 80 -6.09 -5.29 1.27
N ILE A 81 -6.59 -5.07 2.47
CA ILE A 81 -7.54 -3.98 2.76
C ILE A 81 -6.77 -2.92 3.55
N LEU A 82 -6.69 -1.72 2.99
CA LEU A 82 -6.03 -0.57 3.62
C LEU A 82 -7.08 0.32 4.24
N ILE A 83 -7.05 0.44 5.57
CA ILE A 83 -7.93 1.33 6.33
C ILE A 83 -7.08 2.46 6.90
N THR A 84 -7.40 3.68 6.52
CA THR A 84 -6.74 4.89 7.01
C THR A 84 -7.72 5.72 7.82
N GLY A 85 -7.21 6.44 8.80
CA GLY A 85 -8.03 7.34 9.61
C GLY A 85 -7.19 8.25 10.49
N GLU A 86 -7.84 9.22 11.10
CA GLU A 86 -7.20 10.23 11.94
C GLU A 86 -6.77 9.69 13.31
N ARG A 87 -7.39 8.60 13.77
CA ARG A 87 -7.09 7.93 15.04
C ARG A 87 -7.51 6.47 15.05
N ARG A 88 -6.89 5.69 15.92
CA ARG A 88 -7.15 4.24 16.08
C ARG A 88 -8.61 3.91 16.36
N PHE A 89 -9.32 4.75 17.11
CA PHE A 89 -10.75 4.53 17.37
C PHE A 89 -11.59 4.46 16.08
N THR A 90 -11.41 5.44 15.19
CA THR A 90 -12.14 5.52 13.92
C THR A 90 -11.74 4.36 12.99
N ILE A 91 -10.45 4.01 12.96
CA ILE A 91 -9.94 2.87 12.20
C ILE A 91 -10.53 1.54 12.71
N ASN A 92 -10.60 1.34 14.03
CA ASN A 92 -11.12 0.10 14.62
C ASN A 92 -12.63 -0.06 14.39
N GLN A 93 -13.39 1.04 14.40
CA GLN A 93 -14.81 1.01 14.02
C GLN A 93 -14.97 0.59 12.56
N GLU A 94 -14.17 1.14 11.66
CA GLU A 94 -14.23 0.79 10.25
C GLU A 94 -13.76 -0.66 9.99
N LEU A 95 -12.71 -1.10 10.67
CA LEU A 95 -12.25 -2.49 10.62
C LEU A 95 -13.35 -3.46 11.04
N LYS A 96 -14.15 -3.11 12.07
CA LYS A 96 -15.29 -3.91 12.47
C LYS A 96 -16.33 -4.01 11.35
N ILE A 97 -16.70 -2.88 10.73
CA ILE A 97 -17.66 -2.86 9.62
C ILE A 97 -17.17 -3.72 8.45
N VAL A 98 -15.90 -3.56 8.06
CA VAL A 98 -15.28 -4.37 6.99
C VAL A 98 -15.33 -5.86 7.32
N LYS A 99 -14.98 -6.25 8.56
CA LYS A 99 -15.04 -7.65 9.01
C LYS A 99 -16.47 -8.18 9.02
N ASP A 100 -17.44 -7.39 9.47
CA ASP A 100 -18.85 -7.77 9.48
C ASP A 100 -19.36 -8.04 8.05
N ILE A 101 -18.97 -7.21 7.06
CA ILE A 101 -19.30 -7.41 5.64
C ILE A 101 -18.69 -8.70 5.10
N LEU A 102 -17.41 -8.95 5.38
CA LEU A 102 -16.69 -10.12 4.87
C LEU A 102 -17.10 -11.43 5.55
N CYS A 103 -17.73 -11.34 6.72
CA CYS A 103 -18.30 -12.46 7.48
C CYS A 103 -19.82 -12.54 7.39
N ALA A 104 -20.46 -11.71 6.55
CA ALA A 104 -21.91 -11.72 6.38
C ALA A 104 -22.38 -13.10 5.90
N GLY A 105 -23.52 -13.57 6.43
CA GLY A 105 -24.11 -14.86 6.06
C GLY A 105 -23.58 -16.08 6.83
N GLY A 106 -22.88 -15.87 7.96
CA GLY A 106 -22.52 -16.93 8.91
C GLY A 106 -21.29 -17.78 8.54
N THR A 107 -20.78 -17.63 7.31
CA THR A 107 -19.51 -18.23 6.88
C THR A 107 -18.55 -17.14 6.40
N PRO A 108 -17.35 -17.01 6.99
CA PRO A 108 -16.36 -16.03 6.53
C PRO A 108 -15.96 -16.25 5.06
N SER A 109 -16.08 -15.20 4.24
CA SER A 109 -15.66 -15.22 2.83
C SER A 109 -14.14 -15.07 2.65
N VAL A 110 -13.44 -14.64 3.72
CA VAL A 110 -11.98 -14.49 3.77
C VAL A 110 -11.44 -14.98 5.11
N LYS A 111 -10.15 -15.32 5.12
CA LYS A 111 -9.37 -15.57 6.34
C LYS A 111 -8.36 -14.44 6.51
N GLU A 112 -8.36 -13.79 7.66
CA GLU A 112 -7.31 -12.84 8.01
C GLU A 112 -5.99 -13.57 8.23
N ILE A 113 -4.95 -13.17 7.49
CA ILE A 113 -3.58 -13.71 7.65
C ILE A 113 -2.83 -12.91 8.71
N ALA A 114 -2.90 -11.57 8.63
CA ALA A 114 -2.28 -10.66 9.56
C ALA A 114 -2.87 -9.25 9.43
N THR A 115 -2.67 -8.44 10.47
CA THR A 115 -2.90 -6.99 10.47
C THR A 115 -1.59 -6.28 10.81
N ILE A 116 -1.25 -5.24 10.05
CA ILE A 116 -0.09 -4.37 10.30
C ILE A 116 -0.63 -2.96 10.55
N ILE A 117 -0.17 -2.33 11.62
CA ILE A 117 -0.58 -0.99 12.02
C ILE A 117 0.60 -0.05 11.76
N GLY A 118 0.33 1.06 11.06
CA GLY A 118 1.23 2.19 10.93
C GLY A 118 0.67 3.39 11.66
N ASP A 119 1.54 4.15 12.32
CA ASP A 119 1.21 5.42 12.98
C ASP A 119 2.19 6.49 12.49
N VAL A 120 1.70 7.71 12.26
CA VAL A 120 2.58 8.87 12.00
C VAL A 120 3.38 9.17 13.28
N ARG A 121 4.67 9.50 13.13
CA ARG A 121 5.52 9.86 14.27
C ARG A 121 4.97 11.10 15.01
N PRO A 122 5.14 11.19 16.34
CA PRO A 122 4.51 12.22 17.15
C PRO A 122 5.21 13.59 17.03
N GLY A 123 4.48 14.65 17.37
CA GLY A 123 5.02 16.01 17.54
C GLY A 123 5.76 16.52 16.30
N ASP A 124 6.94 17.11 16.51
CA ASP A 124 7.78 17.71 15.46
C ASP A 124 8.38 16.69 14.49
N GLN A 125 8.20 15.39 14.75
CA GLN A 125 8.61 14.31 13.86
C GLN A 125 7.47 13.86 12.93
N SER A 126 6.29 14.48 13.03
CA SER A 126 5.19 14.23 12.10
C SER A 126 5.60 14.58 10.67
N GLY A 127 5.44 13.63 9.75
CA GLY A 127 5.91 13.75 8.37
C GLY A 127 7.39 13.41 8.16
N HIS A 128 8.09 12.95 9.20
CA HIS A 128 9.43 12.36 9.07
C HIS A 128 9.36 10.83 9.16
N GLU A 129 10.22 10.14 8.42
CA GLU A 129 10.44 8.69 8.59
C GLU A 129 11.29 8.43 9.85
N HIS A 130 11.61 7.16 10.15
CA HIS A 130 12.22 6.81 11.44
C HIS A 130 13.69 7.23 11.60
N PHE A 131 14.45 7.41 10.52
CA PHE A 131 15.80 8.00 10.58
C PHE A 131 15.77 9.53 10.77
N GLY A 132 14.60 10.16 10.78
CA GLY A 132 14.43 11.59 11.07
C GLY A 132 14.36 12.50 9.85
N TYR A 133 14.36 11.96 8.64
CA TYR A 133 14.27 12.73 7.40
C TYR A 133 12.81 12.99 7.03
N ARG A 134 12.54 14.18 6.49
CA ARG A 134 11.21 14.54 6.00
C ARG A 134 10.86 13.76 4.74
N ASP A 135 9.74 13.05 4.80
CA ASP A 135 9.28 12.15 3.74
C ASP A 135 8.05 12.73 3.01
N GLY A 136 7.70 12.16 1.86
CA GLY A 136 6.51 12.51 1.09
C GLY A 136 6.59 13.85 0.36
N ILE A 137 7.79 14.41 0.17
CA ILE A 137 7.99 15.74 -0.46
C ILE A 137 7.84 15.67 -1.98
N SER A 138 8.53 14.74 -2.64
CA SER A 138 8.63 14.68 -4.10
C SER A 138 7.78 13.53 -4.64
N GLN A 139 6.67 13.88 -5.28
CA GLN A 139 5.79 12.97 -6.03
C GLN A 139 5.66 13.50 -7.46
N PRO A 140 5.43 12.65 -8.48
CA PRO A 140 5.19 13.16 -9.82
C PRO A 140 3.87 13.95 -9.89
N ALA A 141 3.82 14.98 -10.73
CA ALA A 141 2.55 15.60 -11.11
C ALA A 141 1.90 14.74 -12.21
N ILE A 142 0.60 14.51 -12.13
CA ILE A 142 -0.13 13.73 -13.12
C ILE A 142 -0.76 14.70 -14.12
N LYS A 143 -0.52 14.49 -15.43
CA LYS A 143 -1.12 15.31 -16.49
C LYS A 143 -2.64 15.36 -16.34
N ASP A 144 -3.20 16.55 -16.51
CA ASP A 144 -4.63 16.88 -16.32
C ASP A 144 -5.18 16.66 -14.89
N PHE A 145 -4.30 16.46 -13.91
CA PHE A 145 -4.67 16.34 -12.50
C PHE A 145 -3.83 17.27 -11.62
N GLY A 146 -4.46 18.35 -11.15
CA GLY A 146 -3.83 19.34 -10.28
C GLY A 146 -2.88 20.29 -11.01
N PHE A 147 -2.00 20.95 -10.25
CA PHE A 147 -1.02 21.90 -10.78
C PHE A 147 0.39 21.49 -10.31
N PRO A 148 1.35 21.32 -11.23
CA PRO A 148 2.71 20.96 -10.85
C PRO A 148 3.37 22.07 -10.04
N LEU A 149 4.14 21.68 -9.03
CA LEU A 149 5.01 22.57 -8.27
C LEU A 149 6.30 22.88 -9.04
N PRO A 150 7.01 23.99 -8.75
CA PRO A 150 8.32 24.25 -9.35
C PRO A 150 9.29 23.08 -9.14
N GLY A 151 9.85 22.56 -10.24
CA GLY A 151 10.75 21.41 -10.23
C GLY A 151 10.06 20.03 -10.21
N GLN A 152 8.73 19.96 -10.16
CA GLN A 152 7.98 18.71 -10.19
C GLN A 152 7.79 18.22 -11.62
N THR A 153 8.27 17.02 -11.93
CA THR A 153 8.07 16.39 -13.25
C THR A 153 6.61 16.01 -13.45
N THR A 154 6.03 16.39 -14.60
CA THR A 154 4.71 15.94 -15.03
C THR A 154 4.83 14.66 -15.86
N ILE A 155 4.01 13.66 -15.54
CA ILE A 155 3.94 12.37 -16.23
C ILE A 155 2.54 12.15 -16.82
N GLU A 156 2.48 11.34 -17.87
CA GLU A 156 1.24 10.84 -18.45
C GLU A 156 0.48 9.96 -17.43
N GLN A 157 -0.86 10.02 -17.44
CA GLN A 157 -1.72 9.32 -16.47
C GLN A 157 -1.45 7.81 -16.45
N GLY A 158 -1.22 7.22 -17.62
CA GLY A 158 -0.93 5.81 -17.84
C GLY A 158 0.37 5.30 -17.22
N THR A 159 1.21 6.21 -16.73
CA THR A 159 2.37 5.82 -15.91
C THR A 159 1.93 5.24 -14.56
N ILE A 160 0.75 5.63 -14.06
CA ILE A 160 0.19 5.20 -12.77
C ILE A 160 -1.11 4.40 -12.95
N LEU A 161 -1.98 4.82 -13.88
CA LEU A 161 -3.31 4.25 -14.10
C LEU A 161 -3.34 3.32 -15.32
N LEU A 162 -3.71 2.06 -15.12
CA LEU A 162 -3.78 1.08 -16.20
C LEU A 162 -4.79 1.51 -17.26
N GLY A 163 -4.44 1.28 -18.53
CA GLY A 163 -5.27 1.58 -19.70
C GLY A 163 -5.40 3.06 -20.07
N ARG A 164 -4.71 3.98 -19.38
CA ARG A 164 -4.67 5.42 -19.72
C ARG A 164 -3.54 5.77 -20.68
N GLU A 165 -3.56 7.00 -21.21
CA GLU A 165 -2.49 7.52 -22.07
C GLU A 165 -1.13 7.36 -21.38
N GLY A 166 -0.18 6.69 -22.04
CA GLY A 166 1.14 6.38 -21.49
C GLY A 166 1.30 4.98 -20.86
N ASP A 167 0.23 4.20 -20.71
CA ASP A 167 0.31 2.80 -20.27
C ASP A 167 0.63 1.86 -21.46
N LYS A 168 1.11 0.66 -21.16
CA LYS A 168 1.32 -0.43 -22.11
C LYS A 168 0.00 -0.82 -22.77
N PRO A 169 -0.02 -1.11 -24.08
CA PRO A 169 -1.22 -1.58 -24.75
C PRO A 169 -1.63 -2.99 -24.28
N GLY A 170 -2.92 -3.30 -24.42
CA GLY A 170 -3.44 -4.65 -24.22
C GLY A 170 -3.77 -5.02 -22.77
N GLN A 171 -3.92 -4.04 -21.88
CA GLN A 171 -4.56 -4.28 -20.58
C GLN A 171 -6.01 -4.73 -20.78
N PRO A 172 -6.53 -5.59 -19.89
CA PRO A 172 -7.94 -5.96 -19.94
C PRO A 172 -8.84 -4.79 -19.54
N ASN A 173 -10.03 -4.71 -20.16
CA ASN A 173 -10.96 -3.58 -19.97
C ASN A 173 -11.35 -3.35 -18.50
N TRP A 174 -11.45 -4.41 -17.69
CA TRP A 174 -11.81 -4.28 -16.27
C TRP A 174 -10.70 -3.66 -15.42
N ALA A 175 -9.45 -3.65 -15.91
CA ALA A 175 -8.30 -3.10 -15.20
C ALA A 175 -8.13 -1.59 -15.43
N LEU A 176 -8.89 -0.99 -16.36
CA LEU A 176 -8.87 0.45 -16.61
C LEU A 176 -9.02 1.24 -15.30
N ASP A 177 -8.17 2.24 -15.11
CA ASP A 177 -8.08 3.09 -13.90
C ASP A 177 -7.63 2.37 -12.62
N GLY A 178 -7.27 1.09 -12.71
CA GLY A 178 -6.54 0.39 -11.68
C GLY A 178 -5.08 0.86 -11.58
N SER A 179 -4.41 0.51 -10.50
CA SER A 179 -2.96 0.69 -10.31
C SER A 179 -2.39 -0.51 -9.59
N PHE A 180 -1.14 -0.87 -9.88
CA PHE A 180 -0.43 -1.86 -9.08
C PHE A 180 -0.04 -1.26 -7.72
N LEU A 181 -0.21 -2.05 -6.65
CA LEU A 181 0.21 -1.69 -5.30
C LEU A 181 1.37 -2.58 -4.88
N ALA A 182 2.55 -1.99 -4.71
CA ALA A 182 3.72 -2.66 -4.16
C ALA A 182 3.79 -2.41 -2.64
N PHE A 183 3.63 -3.47 -1.83
CA PHE A 183 3.73 -3.38 -0.38
C PHE A 183 5.05 -3.98 0.12
N ARG A 184 5.82 -3.21 0.89
CA ARG A 184 7.03 -3.68 1.58
C ARG A 184 7.00 -3.29 3.05
N LYS A 185 7.20 -4.28 3.93
CA LYS A 185 7.53 -4.04 5.33
C LYS A 185 9.05 -3.89 5.47
N LEU A 186 9.52 -2.69 5.75
CA LEU A 186 10.94 -2.37 5.88
C LEU A 186 11.27 -2.03 7.33
N SER A 187 12.01 -2.91 8.00
CA SER A 187 12.53 -2.61 9.34
C SER A 187 13.69 -1.62 9.24
N GLN A 188 13.65 -0.57 10.07
CA GLN A 188 14.70 0.44 10.14
C GLN A 188 15.51 0.27 11.42
N LEU A 189 16.83 0.09 11.27
CA LEU A 189 17.78 -0.06 12.38
C LEU A 189 18.29 1.33 12.79
N VAL A 190 17.44 2.10 13.45
CA VAL A 190 17.70 3.53 13.76
C VAL A 190 18.93 3.70 14.66
N PRO A 191 19.06 3.02 15.81
CA PRO A 191 20.25 3.19 16.67
C PRO A 191 21.56 2.76 16.01
N GLU A 192 21.51 1.85 15.06
CA GLU A 192 22.67 1.43 14.27
C GLU A 192 23.04 2.46 13.19
N PHE A 193 22.06 3.14 12.61
CA PHE A 193 22.28 4.21 11.63
C PHE A 193 22.89 5.47 12.28
N ASP A 194 22.53 5.78 13.51
CA ASP A 194 23.00 6.96 14.24
C ASP A 194 24.45 6.84 14.78
N LYS A 195 25.10 5.70 14.60
CA LYS A 195 26.49 5.45 15.03
C LYS A 195 27.51 5.84 13.96
#